data_AF-A0A8S3S476-F1
#
_entry.id   AF-A0A8S3S476-F1
#
_cell.length_a   1.000
_cell.length_b   1.000
_cell.length_c   1.000
_cell.angle_alpha   90.00
_cell.angle_beta   90.00
_cell.angle_gamma   90.00
#
_symmetry.space_group_name_H-M   'P 1'
#
loop_
_entity.id
_entity.type
_entity.pdbx_description
1 polymer ?
#
loop_
_entity_poly.entity_id
_entity_poly.type
_entity_poly.pdbx_seq_one_letter_code
_entity_poly.pdbx_strand_id
1 'polypeptide(L)'
;MASSVSSCGVCEFQNVFKAASIWCSDCDEGLCIDCSKHHGISKATRKHVTIPISEYNALPTYITNIKQTCNTHDENYQIYCNEHECACCSKCIVEKHTKCQNISNLDDVVRLNINQHLDKLQEDFISELHETERREKTKIHQLMKALDEHESKVAEHQENIANIKQHASDLQTFLSLKQLEGDVDENCQFIDSLTESNVLNRVEIKFNINTSLTDIANSVLEFGKVFIDISNSSVNIVRKKQQQAQLIVPKYLSIVPIENIQVKLEQTIKTKSSYVRGCCILPDSRFVFAYPELDKVTVVKQDGTVDFVLNVTAAYGIAYNNENNTIAISSRWNTQGKQITLIDLKGRRVKKTLSPGGQTDGIAVTNNTLLYHIYNKSIRAMDLTDESIRDITTENMDTEINITISGHKLYYSSYKYHTVVCCDLQGTKQWTFKNENVLKFPVGISADNDGNVYVVGFESDNVVVISPDGQKHRELLTKRDGLDIHVQLTLERKLISY
;
A
#
# COMPACT_ATOMS: atom_id res chain seq x y z
N MET A 1 -15.20 -18.78 61.25
CA MET A 1 -15.21 -17.31 61.22
C MET A 1 -14.50 -16.93 59.94
N ALA A 2 -15.13 -16.23 59.01
CA ALA A 2 -14.45 -15.82 57.78
C ALA A 2 -13.32 -14.86 58.16
N SER A 3 -12.08 -15.17 57.75
CA SER A 3 -10.93 -14.31 58.03
C SER A 3 -11.09 -12.98 57.28
N SER A 4 -10.65 -11.88 57.89
CA SER A 4 -10.71 -10.59 57.19
C SER A 4 -9.63 -10.55 56.10
N VAL A 5 -9.97 -10.06 54.90
CA VAL A 5 -9.02 -9.85 53.80
C VAL A 5 -7.83 -8.96 54.23
N SER A 6 -8.02 -8.14 55.26
CA SER A 6 -7.01 -7.21 55.80
C SER A 6 -6.01 -7.83 56.78
N SER A 7 -6.26 -9.03 57.30
CA SER A 7 -5.46 -9.62 58.39
C SER A 7 -5.07 -11.06 58.11
N CYS A 8 -3.95 -11.49 58.69
CA CYS A 8 -3.45 -12.84 58.50
C CYS A 8 -4.22 -13.83 59.38
N GLY A 9 -5.03 -14.70 58.79
CA GLY A 9 -5.87 -15.68 59.51
C GLY A 9 -5.06 -16.62 60.40
N VAL A 10 -3.88 -17.05 59.93
CA VAL A 10 -2.96 -17.92 60.71
C VAL A 10 -2.41 -17.20 61.94
N CYS A 11 -2.07 -15.91 61.83
CA CYS A 11 -1.57 -15.14 62.98
C CYS A 11 -2.70 -14.77 63.94
N GLU A 12 -3.90 -14.47 63.43
CA GLU A 12 -5.09 -14.24 64.25
C GLU A 12 -5.44 -15.47 65.09
N PHE A 13 -5.31 -16.68 64.53
CA PHE A 13 -5.51 -17.92 65.28
C PHE A 13 -4.52 -18.08 66.45
N GLN A 14 -3.34 -17.45 66.35
CA GLN A 14 -2.34 -17.39 67.41
C GLN A 14 -2.50 -16.17 68.33
N ASN A 15 -3.61 -15.42 68.22
CA ASN A 15 -3.87 -14.15 68.90
C ASN A 15 -2.83 -13.05 68.60
N VAL A 16 -2.20 -13.09 67.42
CA VAL A 16 -1.24 -12.08 66.97
C VAL A 16 -1.80 -11.35 65.76
N PHE A 17 -1.91 -10.02 65.85
CA PHE A 17 -2.35 -9.23 64.71
C PHE A 17 -1.18 -8.96 63.75
N LYS A 18 -1.28 -9.50 62.53
CA LYS A 18 -0.42 -9.14 61.40
C LYS A 18 -1.28 -8.84 60.18
N ALA A 19 -0.97 -7.77 59.47
CA ALA A 19 -1.62 -7.45 58.21
C ALA A 19 -1.34 -8.56 57.17
N ALA A 20 -2.36 -8.93 56.41
CA ALA A 20 -2.17 -9.82 55.28
C ALA A 20 -1.57 -9.04 54.11
N SER A 21 -0.64 -9.69 53.39
CA SER A 21 -0.06 -9.18 52.15
C SER A 21 -0.51 -9.99 50.93
N ILE A 22 -0.92 -11.23 51.14
CA ILE A 22 -1.26 -12.20 50.11
C ILE A 22 -2.58 -12.87 50.49
N TRP A 23 -3.47 -13.04 49.52
CA TRP A 23 -4.70 -13.81 49.64
C TRP A 23 -4.50 -15.20 49.03
N CYS A 24 -4.94 -16.26 49.71
CA CYS A 24 -4.96 -17.61 49.15
C CYS A 24 -6.41 -17.99 48.79
N SER A 25 -6.69 -18.25 47.51
CA SER A 25 -8.04 -18.57 47.05
C SER A 25 -8.52 -19.95 47.49
N ASP A 26 -7.61 -20.93 47.59
CA ASP A 26 -7.98 -22.30 47.98
C ASP A 26 -8.25 -22.43 49.48
N CYS A 27 -7.64 -21.57 50.30
CA CYS A 27 -7.86 -21.55 51.74
C CYS A 27 -8.89 -20.50 52.18
N ASP A 28 -9.31 -19.61 51.26
CA ASP A 28 -10.21 -18.49 51.55
C ASP A 28 -9.71 -17.61 52.72
N GLU A 29 -8.40 -17.40 52.78
CA GLU A 29 -7.73 -16.75 53.91
C GLU A 29 -6.60 -15.78 53.51
N GLY A 30 -6.49 -14.70 54.29
CA GLY A 30 -5.40 -13.73 54.21
C GLY A 30 -4.12 -14.25 54.90
N LEU A 31 -2.97 -14.04 54.28
CA LEU A 31 -1.65 -14.46 54.77
C LEU A 31 -0.68 -13.28 54.81
N CYS A 32 0.04 -13.11 55.94
CA CYS A 32 1.19 -12.23 56.00
C CYS A 32 2.39 -12.84 55.24
N ILE A 33 3.42 -12.04 54.98
CA ILE A 33 4.62 -12.46 54.24
C ILE A 33 5.24 -13.74 54.81
N ASP A 34 5.32 -13.85 56.14
CA ASP A 34 5.92 -15.01 56.81
C ASP A 34 5.06 -16.27 56.65
N CYS A 35 3.75 -16.15 56.85
CA CYS A 35 2.81 -17.26 56.72
C CYS A 35 2.69 -17.71 55.26
N SER A 36 2.72 -16.79 54.31
CA SER A 36 2.73 -17.11 52.87
C SER A 36 3.97 -17.92 52.47
N LYS A 37 5.15 -17.59 53.00
CA LYS A 37 6.36 -18.38 52.75
C LYS A 37 6.21 -19.82 53.23
N HIS A 38 5.72 -20.02 54.45
CA HIS A 38 5.49 -21.37 54.98
C HIS A 38 4.40 -22.11 54.20
N HIS A 39 3.36 -21.39 53.78
CA HIS A 39 2.29 -21.89 52.94
C HIS A 39 2.80 -22.38 51.58
N GLY A 40 3.71 -21.63 50.94
CA GLY A 40 4.31 -22.00 49.65
C GLY A 40 5.30 -23.16 49.71
N ILE A 41 5.84 -23.49 50.88
CA ILE A 41 6.83 -24.58 51.05
C ILE A 41 6.15 -25.89 51.46
N SER A 42 5.01 -25.83 52.15
CA SER A 42 4.29 -27.02 52.62
C SER A 42 3.76 -27.87 51.46
N LYS A 43 3.95 -29.19 51.53
CA LYS A 43 3.48 -30.12 50.48
C LYS A 43 1.97 -30.04 50.24
N ALA A 44 1.20 -29.73 51.28
CA ALA A 44 -0.26 -29.65 51.22
C ALA A 44 -0.74 -28.39 50.47
N THR A 45 -0.04 -27.26 50.63
CA THR A 45 -0.54 -25.94 50.21
C THR A 45 0.32 -25.26 49.13
N ARG A 46 1.50 -25.81 48.78
CA ARG A 46 2.40 -25.26 47.76
C ARG A 46 1.82 -25.13 46.34
N LYS A 47 0.67 -25.78 46.09
CA LYS A 47 -0.04 -25.71 44.80
C LYS A 47 -1.22 -24.74 44.81
N HIS A 48 -1.52 -24.14 45.97
CA HIS A 48 -2.61 -23.20 46.08
C HIS A 48 -2.31 -21.93 45.31
N VAL A 49 -3.36 -21.35 44.73
CA VAL A 49 -3.30 -20.09 44.02
C VAL A 49 -3.29 -18.96 45.05
N THR A 50 -2.32 -18.07 44.88
CA THR A 50 -2.12 -16.92 45.78
C THR A 50 -2.05 -15.64 44.96
N ILE A 51 -2.67 -14.59 45.49
CA ILE A 51 -2.83 -13.30 44.82
C ILE A 51 -2.39 -12.21 45.80
N PRO A 52 -1.55 -11.23 45.40
CA PRO A 52 -1.25 -10.08 46.23
C PRO A 52 -2.52 -9.33 46.63
N ILE A 53 -2.64 -8.88 47.89
CA ILE A 53 -3.86 -8.21 48.36
C ILE A 53 -4.14 -6.89 47.61
N SER A 54 -3.10 -6.22 47.12
CA SER A 54 -3.25 -5.04 46.26
C SER A 54 -3.98 -5.36 44.94
N GLU A 55 -3.75 -6.54 44.37
CA GLU A 55 -4.41 -7.00 43.15
C GLU A 55 -5.79 -7.57 43.47
N TYR A 56 -5.92 -8.31 44.57
CA TYR A 56 -7.20 -8.85 45.03
C TYR A 56 -8.23 -7.74 45.32
N ASN A 57 -7.82 -6.65 45.96
CA ASN A 57 -8.69 -5.50 46.24
C ASN A 57 -9.06 -4.71 44.98
N ALA A 58 -8.31 -4.86 43.88
CA ALA A 58 -8.63 -4.26 42.60
C ALA A 58 -9.62 -5.12 41.78
N LEU A 59 -9.91 -6.36 42.22
CA LEU A 59 -10.88 -7.22 41.56
C LEU A 59 -12.30 -6.69 41.76
N PRO A 60 -13.14 -6.71 40.71
CA PRO A 60 -14.56 -6.39 40.85
C PRO A 60 -15.27 -7.29 41.87
N THR A 61 -16.19 -6.71 42.64
CA THR A 61 -16.90 -7.39 43.75
C THR A 61 -17.67 -8.64 43.34
N TYR A 62 -18.09 -8.76 42.08
CA TYR A 62 -18.76 -9.98 41.63
C TYR A 62 -17.78 -11.16 41.47
N ILE A 63 -16.49 -10.92 41.19
CA ILE A 63 -15.45 -11.96 41.10
C ILE A 63 -15.13 -12.54 42.47
N THR A 64 -14.99 -11.66 43.46
CA THR A 64 -14.72 -12.08 44.85
C THR A 64 -15.89 -12.84 45.47
N ASN A 65 -17.09 -12.74 44.88
CA ASN A 65 -18.31 -13.43 45.33
C ASN A 65 -18.62 -14.72 44.55
N ILE A 66 -17.81 -15.10 43.56
CA ILE A 66 -18.01 -16.35 42.81
C ILE A 66 -17.74 -17.52 43.76
N LYS A 67 -18.80 -18.24 44.12
CA LYS A 67 -18.69 -19.48 44.89
C LYS A 67 -18.13 -20.58 44.02
N GLN A 68 -16.96 -21.09 44.39
CA GLN A 68 -16.33 -22.23 43.73
C GLN A 68 -16.91 -23.57 44.22
N THR A 69 -17.62 -23.56 45.35
CA THR A 69 -18.22 -24.74 45.98
C THR A 69 -19.74 -24.82 45.76
N CYS A 70 -20.22 -26.06 45.68
CA CYS A 70 -21.60 -26.41 45.50
C CYS A 70 -22.44 -26.03 46.73
N ASN A 71 -23.51 -25.27 46.49
CA ASN A 71 -24.43 -24.81 47.53
C ASN A 71 -25.08 -25.94 48.37
N THR A 72 -25.14 -27.17 47.85
CA THR A 72 -25.79 -28.31 48.52
C THR A 72 -24.83 -29.35 49.09
N HIS A 73 -23.59 -29.43 48.57
CA HIS A 73 -22.71 -30.57 48.83
C HIS A 73 -21.31 -30.19 49.29
N ASP A 74 -21.02 -28.89 49.43
CA ASP A 74 -19.74 -28.34 49.90
C ASP A 74 -18.52 -28.91 49.15
N GLU A 75 -18.71 -29.21 47.86
CA GLU A 75 -17.69 -29.72 46.93
C GLU A 75 -17.51 -28.75 45.77
N ASN A 76 -16.30 -28.64 45.24
CA ASN A 76 -16.03 -27.77 44.10
C ASN A 76 -16.84 -28.15 42.86
N TYR A 77 -17.29 -27.12 42.14
CA TYR A 77 -17.85 -27.31 40.80
C TYR A 77 -16.76 -27.79 39.84
N GLN A 78 -16.99 -28.92 39.18
CA GLN A 78 -16.00 -29.54 38.28
C GLN A 78 -16.63 -30.03 36.97
N ILE A 79 -17.95 -30.19 36.94
CA ILE A 79 -18.71 -30.80 35.84
C ILE A 79 -19.75 -29.80 35.38
N TYR A 80 -20.00 -29.74 34.08
CA TYR A 80 -21.09 -28.97 33.49
C TYR A 80 -22.10 -29.91 32.85
N CYS A 81 -23.38 -29.77 33.21
CA CYS A 81 -24.46 -30.49 32.57
C CYS A 81 -25.00 -29.66 31.39
N ASN A 82 -24.77 -30.13 30.17
CA ASN A 82 -25.19 -29.41 28.96
C ASN A 82 -26.71 -29.46 28.74
N GLU A 83 -27.42 -30.43 29.31
CA GLU A 83 -28.89 -30.54 29.20
C GLU A 83 -29.64 -29.55 30.10
N HIS A 84 -29.06 -29.23 31.26
CA HIS A 84 -29.67 -28.35 32.26
C HIS A 84 -28.94 -27.01 32.41
N GLU A 85 -27.90 -26.78 31.59
CA GLU A 85 -27.07 -25.58 31.57
C GLU A 85 -26.60 -25.12 32.95
N CYS A 86 -26.05 -26.05 33.74
CA CYS A 86 -25.63 -25.76 35.11
C CYS A 86 -24.32 -26.44 35.52
N ALA A 87 -23.58 -25.76 36.41
CA ALA A 87 -22.38 -26.28 37.03
C ALA A 87 -22.73 -27.25 38.18
N CYS A 88 -22.03 -28.38 38.24
CA CYS A 88 -22.28 -29.50 39.14
C CYS A 88 -20.99 -29.95 39.84
N CYS A 89 -21.11 -30.37 41.10
CA CYS A 89 -20.09 -31.17 41.77
C CYS A 89 -20.30 -32.67 41.49
N SER A 90 -19.37 -33.51 41.94
CA SER A 90 -19.44 -34.97 41.72
C SER A 90 -20.72 -35.60 42.27
N LYS A 91 -21.20 -35.12 43.43
CA LYS A 91 -22.43 -35.60 44.08
C LYS A 91 -23.71 -35.16 43.36
N CYS A 92 -23.75 -33.95 42.76
CA CYS A 92 -24.91 -33.48 42.01
C CYS A 92 -25.25 -34.39 40.83
N ILE A 93 -24.24 -34.96 40.18
CA ILE A 93 -24.43 -35.88 39.05
C ILE A 93 -25.14 -37.16 39.48
N VAL A 94 -24.78 -37.69 40.64
CA VAL A 94 -25.30 -38.95 41.17
C VAL A 94 -26.68 -38.79 41.81
N GLU A 95 -27.03 -37.60 42.32
CA GLU A 95 -28.32 -37.39 42.98
C GLU A 95 -29.39 -36.78 42.07
N LYS A 96 -29.02 -35.80 41.23
CA LYS A 96 -29.98 -34.97 40.49
C LYS A 96 -29.87 -35.11 38.97
N HIS A 97 -28.69 -35.41 38.45
CA HIS A 97 -28.46 -35.52 37.00
C HIS A 97 -28.20 -36.96 36.53
N THR A 98 -28.78 -37.96 37.22
CA THR A 98 -28.58 -39.39 36.93
C THR A 98 -29.07 -39.83 35.56
N LYS A 99 -30.01 -39.08 34.97
CA LYS A 99 -30.58 -39.35 33.64
C LYS A 99 -29.92 -38.54 32.52
N CYS A 100 -29.03 -37.62 32.86
CA CYS A 100 -28.33 -36.79 31.90
C CYS A 100 -27.16 -37.55 31.30
N GLN A 101 -27.03 -37.52 29.98
CA GLN A 101 -25.94 -38.18 29.28
C GLN A 101 -24.92 -37.19 28.74
N ASN A 102 -25.33 -35.94 28.51
CA ASN A 102 -24.46 -34.90 27.98
C ASN A 102 -23.82 -34.06 29.11
N ILE A 103 -22.77 -34.61 29.72
CA ILE A 103 -21.97 -33.96 30.76
C ILE A 103 -20.54 -33.73 30.27
N SER A 104 -19.98 -32.58 30.59
CA SER A 104 -18.62 -32.18 30.19
C SER A 104 -17.82 -31.71 31.40
N ASN A 105 -16.50 -31.70 31.30
CA ASN A 105 -15.67 -31.02 32.29
C ASN A 105 -15.93 -29.50 32.21
N LEU A 106 -16.17 -28.86 33.35
CA LEU A 106 -16.48 -27.44 33.41
C LEU A 106 -15.36 -26.58 32.80
N ASP A 107 -14.10 -26.92 33.07
CA ASP A 107 -12.94 -26.18 32.56
C ASP A 107 -12.87 -26.24 31.03
N ASP A 108 -13.18 -27.39 30.44
CA ASP A 108 -13.17 -27.58 28.99
C ASP A 108 -14.30 -26.81 28.32
N VAL A 109 -15.49 -26.77 28.92
CA VAL A 109 -16.63 -25.98 28.42
C VAL A 109 -16.34 -24.49 28.48
N VAL A 110 -15.77 -24.01 29.59
CA VAL A 110 -15.39 -22.61 29.73
C VAL A 110 -14.31 -22.23 28.73
N ARG A 111 -13.26 -23.04 28.57
CA ARG A 111 -12.20 -22.82 27.57
C ARG A 111 -12.74 -22.82 26.14
N LEU A 112 -13.61 -23.76 25.80
CA LEU A 112 -14.20 -23.84 24.47
C LEU A 112 -15.05 -22.61 24.16
N ASN A 113 -15.89 -22.17 25.09
CA ASN A 113 -16.73 -20.98 24.91
C ASN A 113 -15.89 -19.69 24.80
N ILE A 114 -14.84 -19.56 25.60
CA ILE A 114 -13.91 -18.41 25.51
C ILE A 114 -13.22 -18.41 24.15
N ASN A 115 -12.63 -19.54 23.73
CA ASN A 115 -11.92 -19.62 22.45
C ASN A 115 -12.85 -19.37 21.26
N GLN A 116 -14.04 -19.98 21.24
CA GLN A 116 -15.04 -19.73 20.19
C GLN A 116 -15.45 -18.25 20.12
N HIS A 117 -15.55 -17.57 21.26
CA HIS A 117 -15.86 -16.16 21.28
C HIS A 117 -14.67 -15.31 20.78
N LEU A 118 -13.44 -15.64 21.16
CA LEU A 118 -12.24 -14.97 20.69
C LEU A 118 -12.06 -15.14 19.18
N ASP A 119 -12.29 -16.35 18.65
CA ASP A 119 -12.24 -16.64 17.22
C ASP A 119 -13.26 -15.81 16.45
N LYS A 120 -14.51 -15.74 16.97
CA LYS A 120 -15.56 -14.92 16.35
C LYS A 120 -15.22 -13.42 16.39
N LEU A 121 -14.71 -12.91 17.52
CA LEU A 121 -14.26 -11.53 17.63
C LEU A 121 -13.11 -11.23 16.65
N GLN A 122 -12.21 -12.18 16.45
CA GLN A 122 -11.12 -12.05 15.48
C GLN A 122 -11.64 -12.00 14.04
N GLU A 123 -12.60 -12.85 13.69
CA GLU A 123 -13.24 -12.84 12.36
C GLU A 123 -13.97 -11.52 12.11
N ASP A 124 -14.78 -11.06 13.07
CA ASP A 124 -15.51 -9.80 13.00
C ASP A 124 -14.52 -8.60 12.87
N PHE A 125 -13.42 -8.62 13.64
CA PHE A 125 -12.35 -7.61 13.59
C PHE A 125 -11.69 -7.54 12.21
N ILE A 126 -11.30 -8.67 11.64
CA ILE A 126 -10.66 -8.74 10.32
C ILE A 126 -11.62 -8.25 9.23
N SER A 127 -12.90 -8.62 9.32
CA SER A 127 -13.90 -8.20 8.35
C SER A 127 -14.09 -6.67 8.36
N GLU A 128 -14.26 -6.08 9.54
CA GLU A 128 -14.48 -4.63 9.68
C GLU A 128 -13.24 -3.81 9.29
N LEU A 129 -12.04 -4.34 9.55
CA LEU A 129 -10.78 -3.77 9.04
C LEU A 129 -10.73 -3.75 7.51
N HIS A 130 -11.07 -4.87 6.85
CA HIS A 130 -11.07 -4.94 5.39
C HIS A 130 -12.13 -4.05 4.75
N GLU A 131 -13.31 -3.93 5.35
CA GLU A 131 -14.33 -3.01 4.87
C GLU A 131 -13.90 -1.55 5.00
N THR A 132 -13.28 -1.19 6.13
CA THR A 132 -12.73 0.15 6.36
C THR A 132 -11.61 0.45 5.37
N GLU A 133 -10.65 -0.46 5.20
CA GLU A 133 -9.56 -0.35 4.22
C GLU A 133 -10.11 -0.13 2.80
N ARG A 134 -11.09 -0.93 2.39
CA ARG A 134 -11.71 -0.82 1.06
C ARG A 134 -12.39 0.55 0.89
N ARG A 135 -13.17 0.99 1.89
CA ARG A 135 -13.89 2.27 1.86
C ARG A 135 -12.91 3.44 1.73
N GLU A 136 -11.84 3.46 2.52
CA GLU A 136 -10.85 4.53 2.49
C GLU A 136 -10.04 4.51 1.18
N LYS A 137 -9.67 3.33 0.68
CA LYS A 137 -8.99 3.21 -0.63
C LYS A 137 -9.86 3.77 -1.77
N THR A 138 -11.17 3.51 -1.75
CA THR A 138 -12.09 4.08 -2.75
C THR A 138 -12.16 5.61 -2.66
N LYS A 139 -12.22 6.18 -1.46
CA LYS A 139 -12.20 7.64 -1.28
C LYS A 139 -10.89 8.26 -1.79
N ILE A 140 -9.75 7.67 -1.46
CA ILE A 140 -8.43 8.13 -1.94
C ILE A 140 -8.39 8.10 -3.46
N HIS A 141 -8.84 7.01 -4.09
CA HIS A 141 -8.84 6.90 -5.55
C HIS A 141 -9.77 7.94 -6.21
N GLN A 142 -10.94 8.23 -5.62
CA GLN A 142 -11.83 9.30 -6.09
C GLN A 142 -11.19 10.68 -5.95
N LEU A 143 -10.48 10.95 -4.85
CA LEU A 143 -9.77 12.20 -4.63
C LEU A 143 -8.60 12.37 -5.62
N MET A 144 -7.82 11.32 -5.86
CA MET A 144 -6.74 11.33 -6.85
C MET A 144 -7.28 11.61 -8.24
N LYS A 145 -8.39 10.96 -8.64
CA LYS A 145 -9.02 11.22 -9.93
C LYS A 145 -9.48 12.67 -10.08
N ALA A 146 -10.11 13.24 -9.03
CA ALA A 146 -10.52 14.65 -9.05
C ALA A 146 -9.31 15.58 -9.16
N LEU A 147 -8.20 15.26 -8.49
CA LEU A 147 -6.98 16.05 -8.56
C LEU A 147 -6.33 16.00 -9.95
N ASP A 148 -6.28 14.83 -10.59
CA ASP A 148 -5.81 14.67 -11.97
C ASP A 148 -6.67 15.49 -12.96
N GLU A 149 -7.99 15.49 -12.79
CA GLU A 149 -8.92 16.28 -13.61
C GLU A 149 -8.68 17.80 -13.43
N HIS A 150 -8.45 18.25 -12.20
CA HIS A 150 -8.12 19.65 -11.92
C HIS A 150 -6.73 20.04 -12.44
N GLU A 151 -5.73 19.16 -12.35
CA GLU A 151 -4.40 19.38 -12.93
C GLU A 151 -4.47 19.54 -14.45
N SER A 152 -5.23 18.66 -15.13
CA SER A 152 -5.47 18.76 -16.57
C SER A 152 -6.12 20.09 -16.97
N LYS A 153 -7.11 20.57 -16.21
CA LYS A 153 -7.74 21.89 -16.45
C LYS A 153 -6.74 23.02 -16.30
N VAL A 154 -5.91 22.98 -15.24
CA VAL A 154 -4.86 23.98 -15.03
C VAL A 154 -3.83 23.99 -16.16
N ALA A 155 -3.46 22.83 -16.70
CA ALA A 155 -2.57 22.73 -17.85
C ALA A 155 -3.18 23.33 -19.13
N GLU A 156 -4.46 23.03 -19.41
CA GLU A 156 -5.21 23.61 -20.53
C GLU A 156 -5.30 25.14 -20.42
N HIS A 157 -5.56 25.65 -19.21
CA HIS A 157 -5.56 27.07 -18.92
C HIS A 157 -4.19 27.73 -19.18
N GLN A 158 -3.08 27.06 -18.83
CA GLN A 158 -1.73 27.56 -19.11
C GLN A 158 -1.46 27.66 -20.63
N GLU A 159 -1.92 26.69 -21.41
CA GLU A 159 -1.80 26.71 -22.86
C GLU A 159 -2.66 27.81 -23.50
N ASN A 160 -3.89 27.98 -23.02
CA ASN A 160 -4.77 29.06 -23.45
C ASN A 160 -4.17 30.45 -23.17
N ILE A 161 -3.54 30.65 -22.00
CA ILE A 161 -2.83 31.90 -21.68
C ILE A 161 -1.66 32.14 -22.65
N ALA A 162 -0.91 31.09 -23.01
CA ALA A 162 0.19 31.19 -23.96
C ALA A 162 -0.31 31.59 -25.36
N ASN A 163 -1.42 30.99 -25.81
CA ASN A 163 -2.04 31.28 -27.11
C ASN A 163 -2.64 32.70 -27.17
N ILE A 164 -3.31 33.15 -26.10
CA ILE A 164 -3.89 34.49 -25.99
C ILE A 164 -2.80 35.57 -26.09
N LYS A 165 -1.66 35.38 -25.42
CA LYS A 165 -0.52 36.31 -25.49
C LYS A 165 0.07 36.45 -26.89
N GLN A 166 -0.12 35.47 -27.76
CA GLN A 166 0.52 35.42 -29.07
C GLN A 166 -0.39 35.94 -30.19
N HIS A 167 -1.72 35.82 -30.05
CA HIS A 167 -2.65 36.01 -31.17
C HIS A 167 -4.01 36.68 -30.86
N ALA A 168 -4.33 37.05 -29.61
CA ALA A 168 -5.67 37.55 -29.25
C ALA A 168 -5.77 39.08 -29.20
N SER A 169 -6.99 39.60 -29.40
CA SER A 169 -7.32 41.01 -29.12
C SER A 169 -7.40 41.29 -27.62
N ASP A 170 -7.20 42.54 -27.20
CA ASP A 170 -7.23 42.95 -25.79
C ASP A 170 -8.56 42.56 -25.08
N LEU A 171 -9.68 42.56 -25.81
CA LEU A 171 -10.99 42.18 -25.28
C LEU A 171 -11.12 40.65 -25.07
N GLN A 172 -10.62 39.85 -26.00
CA GLN A 172 -10.59 38.39 -25.83
C GLN A 172 -9.64 37.99 -24.69
N THR A 173 -8.52 38.68 -24.57
CA THR A 173 -7.58 38.52 -23.46
C THR A 173 -8.24 38.78 -22.11
N PHE A 174 -9.01 39.87 -22.01
CA PHE A 174 -9.72 40.23 -20.79
C PHE A 174 -10.80 39.21 -20.39
N LEU A 175 -11.62 38.76 -21.34
CA LEU A 175 -12.70 37.79 -21.08
C LEU A 175 -12.13 36.44 -20.63
N SER A 176 -11.10 35.94 -21.31
CA SER A 176 -10.45 34.68 -20.93
C SER A 176 -9.75 34.79 -19.57
N LEU A 177 -9.09 35.92 -19.26
CA LEU A 177 -8.51 36.15 -17.94
C LEU A 177 -9.57 36.15 -16.81
N LYS A 178 -10.76 36.69 -17.07
CA LYS A 178 -11.86 36.68 -16.09
C LYS A 178 -12.45 35.30 -15.85
N GLN A 179 -12.51 34.48 -16.90
CA GLN A 179 -12.97 33.10 -16.79
C GLN A 179 -11.97 32.26 -15.99
N LEU A 180 -10.68 32.43 -16.29
CA LEU A 180 -9.57 31.81 -15.57
C LEU A 180 -9.52 32.17 -14.09
N GLU A 181 -9.80 33.42 -13.74
CA GLU A 181 -9.84 33.87 -12.34
C GLU A 181 -10.93 33.13 -11.55
N GLY A 182 -12.10 32.90 -12.16
CA GLY A 182 -13.17 32.09 -11.57
C GLY A 182 -12.77 30.63 -11.37
N ASP A 183 -12.19 30.00 -12.40
CA ASP A 183 -11.79 28.59 -12.35
C ASP A 183 -10.67 28.34 -11.32
N VAL A 184 -9.73 29.29 -11.17
CA VAL A 184 -8.67 29.22 -10.15
C VAL A 184 -9.26 29.34 -8.74
N ASP A 185 -10.22 30.24 -8.54
CA ASP A 185 -10.91 30.40 -7.25
C ASP A 185 -11.69 29.13 -6.86
N GLU A 186 -12.38 28.50 -7.80
CA GLU A 186 -13.07 27.22 -7.56
C GLU A 186 -12.08 26.10 -7.16
N ASN A 187 -10.95 26.00 -7.86
CA ASN A 187 -9.90 25.02 -7.54
C ASN A 187 -9.28 25.26 -6.17
N CYS A 188 -9.06 26.52 -5.79
CA CYS A 188 -8.57 26.88 -4.46
C CYS A 188 -9.58 26.51 -3.36
N GLN A 189 -10.87 26.78 -3.58
CA GLN A 189 -11.93 26.39 -2.64
C GLN A 189 -12.03 24.87 -2.48
N PHE A 190 -11.85 24.11 -3.56
CA PHE A 190 -11.78 22.66 -3.50
C PHE A 190 -10.60 22.18 -2.65
N ILE A 191 -9.38 22.71 -2.86
CA ILE A 191 -8.20 22.37 -2.05
C ILE A 191 -8.40 22.74 -0.58
N ASP A 192 -8.97 23.91 -0.30
CA ASP A 192 -9.29 24.34 1.06
C ASP A 192 -10.31 23.40 1.72
N SER A 193 -11.32 22.93 0.97
CA SER A 193 -12.27 21.93 1.46
C SER A 193 -11.59 20.61 1.82
N LEU A 194 -10.56 20.18 1.08
CA LEU A 194 -9.80 18.96 1.39
C LEU A 194 -8.95 19.10 2.66
N THR A 195 -8.43 20.30 2.92
CA THR A 195 -7.61 20.57 4.11
C THR A 195 -8.45 20.81 5.37
N GLU A 196 -9.65 21.38 5.23
CA GLU A 196 -10.51 21.73 6.37
C GLU A 196 -11.47 20.62 6.78
N SER A 197 -11.80 19.70 5.88
CA SER A 197 -12.88 18.71 6.10
C SER A 197 -12.52 17.51 6.99
N ASN A 198 -11.28 17.39 7.51
CA ASN A 198 -10.86 16.23 8.33
C ASN A 198 -11.18 14.86 7.66
N VAL A 199 -11.35 14.80 6.33
CA VAL A 199 -11.81 13.62 5.59
C VAL A 199 -10.85 12.42 5.72
N LEU A 200 -9.62 12.67 6.17
CA LEU A 200 -8.57 11.68 6.42
C LEU A 200 -8.35 11.34 7.91
N ASN A 201 -9.25 11.73 8.83
CA ASN A 201 -9.04 11.48 10.26
C ASN A 201 -9.55 10.12 10.75
N ARG A 202 -8.86 9.66 11.81
CA ARG A 202 -9.05 8.51 12.70
C ARG A 202 -10.44 7.84 12.66
N VAL A 203 -10.47 6.58 12.22
CA VAL A 203 -11.65 5.70 12.36
C VAL A 203 -11.55 4.96 13.70
N GLU A 204 -12.53 5.18 14.59
CA GLU A 204 -12.65 4.42 15.83
C GLU A 204 -13.54 3.20 15.58
N ILE A 205 -12.98 1.99 15.70
CA ILE A 205 -13.73 0.74 15.57
C ILE A 205 -14.13 0.26 16.97
N LYS A 206 -15.44 0.07 17.21
CA LYS A 206 -16.00 -0.38 18.50
C LYS A 206 -16.74 -1.70 18.33
N PHE A 207 -16.33 -2.71 19.07
CA PHE A 207 -16.94 -4.04 19.05
C PHE A 207 -17.94 -4.23 20.19
N ASN A 208 -19.06 -4.90 19.90
CA ASN A 208 -20.03 -5.31 20.90
C ASN A 208 -19.67 -6.68 21.47
N ILE A 209 -19.36 -6.72 22.76
CA ILE A 209 -19.08 -7.95 23.51
C ILE A 209 -20.42 -8.54 23.99
N ASN A 210 -20.53 -9.87 24.03
CA ASN A 210 -21.71 -10.55 24.58
C ASN A 210 -21.95 -10.11 26.05
N THR A 211 -23.21 -9.88 26.43
CA THR A 211 -23.63 -9.51 27.79
C THR A 211 -23.14 -10.47 28.88
N SER A 212 -22.86 -11.74 28.55
CA SER A 212 -22.36 -12.73 29.52
C SER A 212 -20.83 -12.71 29.72
N LEU A 213 -20.09 -12.03 28.83
CA LEU A 213 -18.63 -11.92 28.86
C LEU A 213 -18.16 -10.49 29.17
N THR A 214 -19.09 -9.54 29.29
CA THR A 214 -18.82 -8.13 29.60
C THR A 214 -18.18 -7.99 30.98
N ASP A 215 -18.55 -8.85 31.92
CA ASP A 215 -17.96 -8.91 33.24
C ASP A 215 -16.48 -9.33 33.18
N ILE A 216 -16.15 -10.41 32.46
CA ILE A 216 -14.76 -10.86 32.27
C ILE A 216 -13.93 -9.79 31.54
N ALA A 217 -14.50 -9.14 30.52
CA ALA A 217 -13.84 -8.06 29.78
C ALA A 217 -13.54 -6.82 30.65
N ASN A 218 -14.41 -6.48 31.61
CA ASN A 218 -14.19 -5.37 32.55
C ASN A 218 -13.05 -5.64 33.57
N SER A 219 -12.69 -6.91 33.78
CA SER A 219 -11.62 -7.32 34.71
C SER A 219 -10.24 -7.37 34.06
N VAL A 220 -10.19 -7.37 32.74
CA VAL A 220 -8.96 -7.31 31.96
C VAL A 220 -8.82 -5.88 31.45
N LEU A 221 -7.98 -5.08 32.12
CA LEU A 221 -7.86 -3.61 31.94
C LEU A 221 -7.64 -3.13 30.49
N GLU A 222 -7.25 -4.01 29.55
CA GLU A 222 -6.98 -3.67 28.14
C GLU A 222 -7.50 -4.70 27.11
N PHE A 223 -8.61 -5.38 27.35
CA PHE A 223 -9.19 -6.22 26.30
C PHE A 223 -10.05 -5.39 25.33
N GLY A 224 -9.67 -5.33 24.05
CA GLY A 224 -10.54 -4.86 22.96
C GLY A 224 -10.43 -3.39 22.55
N LYS A 225 -9.49 -2.61 23.08
CA LYS A 225 -9.20 -1.25 22.56
C LYS A 225 -7.99 -1.28 21.63
N VAL A 226 -8.23 -1.44 20.34
CA VAL A 226 -7.20 -1.27 19.31
C VAL A 226 -7.26 0.17 18.82
N PHE A 227 -6.26 0.97 19.18
CA PHE A 227 -6.06 2.28 18.58
C PHE A 227 -5.26 2.11 17.29
N ILE A 228 -5.91 2.31 16.15
CA ILE A 228 -5.21 2.44 14.88
C ILE A 228 -4.75 3.90 14.79
N ASP A 229 -3.47 4.14 15.10
CA ASP A 229 -2.85 5.42 14.81
C ASP A 229 -2.53 5.49 13.32
N ILE A 230 -3.40 6.20 12.61
CA ILE A 230 -3.12 6.64 11.25
C ILE A 230 -2.14 7.81 11.41
N SER A 231 -0.85 7.55 11.20
CA SER A 231 0.09 8.65 11.00
C SER A 231 -0.36 9.38 9.73
N ASN A 232 -0.75 10.65 9.86
CA ASN A 232 -0.93 11.53 8.72
C ASN A 232 0.32 11.38 7.85
N SER A 233 0.18 10.87 6.63
CA SER A 233 1.15 11.17 5.59
C SER A 233 1.27 12.69 5.60
N SER A 234 2.47 13.21 5.80
CA SER A 234 2.74 14.64 5.90
C SER A 234 2.59 15.31 4.54
N VAL A 235 1.37 15.29 3.99
CA VAL A 235 0.97 16.16 2.89
C VAL A 235 0.93 17.57 3.44
N ASN A 236 2.10 18.18 3.54
CA ASN A 236 2.27 19.60 3.74
C ASN A 236 1.78 20.30 2.49
N ILE A 237 0.47 20.55 2.40
CA ILE A 237 -0.06 21.52 1.44
C ILE A 237 0.44 22.88 1.92
N VAL A 238 1.53 23.35 1.32
CA VAL A 238 2.12 24.65 1.63
C VAL A 238 1.13 25.74 1.21
N ARG A 239 0.28 26.19 2.13
CA ARG A 239 -0.52 27.42 1.98
C ARG A 239 0.45 28.61 1.92
N LYS A 240 0.82 29.05 0.72
CA LYS A 240 1.45 30.38 0.52
C LYS A 240 0.37 31.45 0.50
N LYS A 241 -0.04 31.92 1.68
CA LYS A 241 -0.70 33.22 1.78
C LYS A 241 0.34 34.34 1.62
N GLN A 242 -0.05 35.34 0.83
CA GLN A 242 0.59 36.66 0.58
C GLN A 242 1.50 36.75 -0.65
N GLN A 243 0.99 37.31 -1.75
CA GLN A 243 1.03 38.77 -1.98
C GLN A 243 0.04 39.16 -3.09
N GLN A 244 -0.97 39.95 -2.73
CA GLN A 244 -1.77 40.72 -3.68
C GLN A 244 -0.88 41.77 -4.35
N ALA A 245 -1.19 42.05 -5.62
CA ALA A 245 -0.65 43.15 -6.43
C ALA A 245 0.84 43.06 -6.77
N GLN A 246 1.21 42.10 -7.62
CA GLN A 246 2.08 42.31 -8.79
C GLN A 246 2.12 41.02 -9.62
N LEU A 247 1.79 41.14 -10.90
CA LEU A 247 1.97 40.10 -11.91
C LEU A 247 3.42 39.60 -11.91
N ILE A 248 3.70 38.53 -11.17
CA ILE A 248 4.87 37.67 -11.36
C ILE A 248 4.37 36.24 -11.27
N VAL A 249 4.40 35.58 -12.43
CA VAL A 249 4.19 34.14 -12.62
C VAL A 249 4.83 33.38 -11.46
N PRO A 250 4.09 32.57 -10.68
CA PRO A 250 4.70 31.75 -9.65
C PRO A 250 5.72 30.84 -10.35
N LYS A 251 7.00 31.01 -9.99
CA LYS A 251 8.05 30.03 -10.31
C LYS A 251 7.51 28.67 -9.84
N TYR A 252 7.31 27.78 -10.82
CA TYR A 252 6.97 26.38 -10.67
C TYR A 252 7.67 25.75 -9.46
N LEU A 253 7.04 24.72 -8.86
CA LEU A 253 7.77 23.62 -8.20
C LEU A 253 9.10 23.49 -8.92
N SER A 254 10.20 23.76 -8.23
CA SER A 254 11.47 24.04 -8.88
C SER A 254 11.89 22.80 -9.67
N ILE A 255 11.55 22.80 -10.97
CA ILE A 255 11.99 21.83 -11.97
C ILE A 255 13.47 21.66 -11.71
N VAL A 256 13.90 20.44 -11.38
CA VAL A 256 15.33 20.20 -11.21
C VAL A 256 15.96 20.47 -12.58
N PRO A 257 16.75 21.55 -12.73
CA PRO A 257 17.34 21.86 -14.03
C PRO A 257 18.24 20.69 -14.43
N ILE A 258 18.27 20.35 -15.71
CA ILE A 258 19.04 19.19 -16.20
C ILE A 258 20.53 19.28 -15.83
N GLU A 259 21.03 20.49 -15.58
CA GLU A 259 22.38 20.81 -15.13
C GLU A 259 22.68 20.29 -13.72
N ASN A 260 21.66 20.13 -12.87
CA ASN A 260 21.79 19.71 -11.47
C ASN A 260 21.62 18.19 -11.27
N ILE A 261 21.24 17.44 -12.30
CA ILE A 261 21.04 15.99 -12.19
C ILE A 261 22.40 15.31 -11.97
N GLN A 262 22.55 14.61 -10.85
CA GLN A 262 23.75 13.81 -10.56
C GLN A 262 23.42 12.33 -10.64
N VAL A 263 24.31 11.55 -11.27
CA VAL A 263 24.18 10.09 -11.36
C VAL A 263 25.31 9.46 -10.56
N LYS A 264 24.96 8.46 -9.76
CA LYS A 264 25.89 7.62 -9.02
C LYS A 264 25.55 6.16 -9.29
N LEU A 265 26.56 5.37 -9.62
CA LEU A 265 26.40 3.92 -9.71
C LEU A 265 26.23 3.35 -8.30
N GLU A 266 25.04 2.84 -7.99
CA GLU A 266 24.77 2.17 -6.72
C GLU A 266 25.14 0.69 -6.75
N GLN A 267 24.81 -0.03 -7.83
CA GLN A 267 25.02 -1.48 -7.91
C GLN A 267 25.12 -1.97 -9.35
N THR A 268 25.86 -3.07 -9.56
CA THR A 268 25.88 -3.84 -10.80
C THR A 268 25.30 -5.22 -10.56
N ILE A 269 24.24 -5.57 -11.29
CA ILE A 269 23.59 -6.88 -11.23
C ILE A 269 23.93 -7.65 -12.51
N LYS A 270 24.56 -8.83 -12.36
CA LYS A 270 24.87 -9.70 -13.50
C LYS A 270 23.65 -10.55 -13.85
N THR A 271 23.11 -10.35 -15.05
CA THR A 271 22.00 -11.15 -15.60
C THR A 271 22.52 -12.36 -16.38
N LYS A 272 21.65 -13.37 -16.59
CA LYS A 272 22.02 -14.62 -17.26
C LYS A 272 22.13 -14.53 -18.79
N SER A 273 21.67 -13.44 -19.40
CA SER A 273 21.67 -13.21 -20.85
C SER A 273 22.29 -11.86 -21.17
N SER A 274 22.83 -11.76 -22.39
CA SER A 274 23.51 -10.60 -22.95
C SER A 274 22.56 -9.48 -23.40
N TYR A 275 21.25 -9.73 -23.55
CA TYR A 275 20.32 -8.74 -24.12
C TYR A 275 19.06 -8.59 -23.28
N VAL A 276 19.01 -7.53 -22.48
CA VAL A 276 17.78 -7.07 -21.81
C VAL A 276 17.09 -6.07 -22.74
N ARG A 277 15.88 -6.39 -23.22
CA ARG A 277 15.09 -5.47 -24.08
C ARG A 277 14.03 -4.69 -23.33
N GLY A 278 13.53 -5.25 -22.23
CA GLY A 278 12.55 -4.61 -21.38
C GLY A 278 13.02 -4.62 -19.95
N CYS A 279 12.81 -3.50 -19.25
CA CYS A 279 13.01 -3.44 -17.82
C CYS A 279 12.00 -2.51 -17.16
N CYS A 280 11.61 -2.83 -15.93
CA CYS A 280 10.90 -1.92 -15.05
C CYS A 280 11.33 -2.12 -13.59
N ILE A 281 11.09 -1.10 -12.77
CA ILE A 281 11.31 -1.14 -11.33
C ILE A 281 9.94 -1.21 -10.66
N LEU A 282 9.79 -2.13 -9.71
CA LEU A 282 8.58 -2.29 -8.91
C LEU A 282 8.64 -1.39 -7.66
N PRO A 283 7.49 -1.02 -7.06
CA PRO A 283 7.44 -0.15 -5.88
C PRO A 283 8.17 -0.70 -4.64
N ASP A 284 8.37 -2.01 -4.59
CA ASP A 284 9.14 -2.70 -3.54
C ASP A 284 10.63 -2.85 -3.89
N SER A 285 11.12 -2.01 -4.82
CA SER A 285 12.50 -1.95 -5.28
C SER A 285 13.03 -3.23 -5.94
N ARG A 286 12.14 -4.14 -6.37
CA ARG A 286 12.49 -5.27 -7.23
C ARG A 286 12.60 -4.83 -8.69
N PHE A 287 13.43 -5.53 -9.44
CA PHE A 287 13.66 -5.32 -10.87
C PHE A 287 12.97 -6.39 -11.69
N VAL A 288 12.42 -6.01 -12.84
CA VAL A 288 11.87 -6.96 -13.81
C VAL A 288 12.66 -6.82 -15.10
N PHE A 289 13.12 -7.94 -15.66
CA PHE A 289 13.90 -7.97 -16.90
C PHE A 289 13.27 -8.92 -17.92
N ALA A 290 13.11 -8.46 -19.17
CA ALA A 290 12.67 -9.26 -20.30
C ALA A 290 13.85 -9.65 -21.20
N TYR A 291 13.90 -10.95 -21.53
CA TYR A 291 14.89 -11.55 -22.41
C TYR A 291 14.17 -12.22 -23.57
N PRO A 292 14.07 -11.58 -24.75
CA PRO A 292 13.33 -12.12 -25.88
C PRO A 292 13.82 -13.51 -26.31
N GLU A 293 15.13 -13.76 -26.24
CA GLU A 293 15.77 -15.01 -26.67
C GLU A 293 15.54 -16.19 -25.71
N LEU A 294 15.17 -15.90 -24.46
CA LEU A 294 14.99 -16.92 -23.42
C LEU A 294 13.52 -17.28 -23.15
N ASP A 295 12.58 -16.61 -23.84
CA ASP A 295 11.13 -16.70 -23.59
C ASP A 295 10.76 -16.54 -22.11
N LYS A 296 11.49 -15.66 -21.42
CA LYS A 296 11.41 -15.48 -19.96
C LYS A 296 11.46 -14.02 -19.57
N VAL A 297 10.73 -13.74 -18.50
CA VAL A 297 10.82 -12.51 -17.72
C VAL A 297 11.25 -12.88 -16.30
N THR A 298 12.33 -12.28 -15.81
CA THR A 298 12.84 -12.56 -14.45
C THR A 298 12.52 -11.39 -13.54
N VAL A 299 11.96 -11.69 -12.38
CA VAL A 299 11.85 -10.74 -11.27
C VAL A 299 13.02 -10.97 -10.33
N VAL A 300 13.76 -9.90 -10.05
CA VAL A 300 15.03 -9.90 -9.33
C VAL A 300 14.91 -8.98 -8.12
N LYS A 301 15.40 -9.42 -6.97
CA LYS A 301 15.44 -8.62 -5.74
C LYS A 301 16.53 -7.55 -5.83
N GLN A 302 16.49 -6.60 -4.91
CA GLN A 302 17.46 -5.51 -4.85
C GLN A 302 18.91 -6.03 -4.71
N ASP A 303 19.12 -7.14 -4.01
CA ASP A 303 20.44 -7.78 -3.87
C ASP A 303 20.95 -8.48 -5.16
N GLY A 304 20.17 -8.48 -6.23
CA GLY A 304 20.48 -9.14 -7.49
C GLY A 304 20.09 -10.63 -7.57
N THR A 305 19.49 -11.20 -6.51
CA THR A 305 19.01 -12.57 -6.52
C THR A 305 17.68 -12.70 -7.28
N VAL A 306 17.51 -13.79 -8.02
CA VAL A 306 16.24 -14.05 -8.73
C VAL A 306 15.16 -14.42 -7.72
N ASP A 307 14.06 -13.65 -7.70
CA ASP A 307 12.88 -13.96 -6.89
C ASP A 307 12.04 -15.04 -7.56
N PHE A 308 11.61 -14.80 -8.80
CA PHE A 308 10.93 -15.80 -9.62
C PHE A 308 11.04 -15.49 -11.11
N VAL A 309 10.61 -16.44 -11.94
CA VAL A 309 10.65 -16.37 -13.39
C VAL A 309 9.25 -16.60 -13.95
N LEU A 310 8.88 -15.80 -14.94
CA LEU A 310 7.65 -15.89 -15.70
C LEU A 310 7.97 -16.35 -17.11
N ASN A 311 7.22 -17.31 -17.64
CA ASN A 311 7.39 -17.78 -19.01
C ASN A 311 6.54 -16.92 -19.93
N VAL A 312 7.20 -16.08 -20.74
CA VAL A 312 6.56 -15.15 -21.67
C VAL A 312 7.36 -15.15 -22.96
N THR A 313 6.73 -15.58 -24.04
CA THR A 313 7.38 -15.76 -25.34
C THR A 313 7.76 -14.42 -25.97
N ALA A 314 8.98 -14.34 -26.49
CA ALA A 314 9.54 -13.18 -27.17
C ALA A 314 9.30 -11.84 -26.44
N ALA A 315 9.40 -11.84 -25.10
CA ALA A 315 9.15 -10.68 -24.25
C ALA A 315 10.07 -9.52 -24.62
N TYR A 316 9.49 -8.34 -24.86
CA TYR A 316 10.19 -7.18 -25.39
C TYR A 316 10.06 -5.96 -24.46
N GLY A 317 9.01 -5.16 -24.59
CA GLY A 317 8.74 -4.02 -23.70
C GLY A 317 8.06 -4.48 -22.42
N ILE A 318 8.36 -3.81 -21.30
CA ILE A 318 7.71 -4.04 -20.00
C ILE A 318 7.22 -2.70 -19.45
N ALA A 319 5.99 -2.67 -18.96
CA ALA A 319 5.45 -1.54 -18.20
C ALA A 319 4.74 -2.03 -16.95
N TYR A 320 5.03 -1.39 -15.81
CA TYR A 320 4.37 -1.66 -14.54
C TYR A 320 3.13 -0.77 -14.38
N ASN A 321 2.01 -1.37 -13.96
CA ASN A 321 0.81 -0.66 -13.55
C ASN A 321 0.67 -0.71 -12.02
N ASN A 322 0.80 0.46 -11.38
CA ASN A 322 0.75 0.61 -9.93
C ASN A 322 -0.65 0.34 -9.34
N GLU A 323 -1.71 0.80 -10.00
CA GLU A 323 -3.09 0.71 -9.48
C GLU A 323 -3.53 -0.74 -9.23
N ASN A 324 -3.19 -1.61 -10.19
CA ASN A 324 -3.64 -3.00 -10.20
C ASN A 324 -2.52 -4.00 -9.86
N ASN A 325 -1.31 -3.52 -9.55
CA ASN A 325 -0.12 -4.32 -9.31
C ASN A 325 0.14 -5.37 -10.41
N THR A 326 -0.03 -4.96 -11.67
CA THR A 326 0.17 -5.82 -12.85
C THR A 326 1.32 -5.33 -13.70
N ILE A 327 1.99 -6.24 -14.40
CA ILE A 327 2.93 -5.88 -15.47
C ILE A 327 2.31 -6.17 -16.83
N ALA A 328 2.42 -5.22 -17.74
CA ALA A 328 2.16 -5.43 -19.17
C ALA A 328 3.48 -5.78 -19.86
N ILE A 329 3.44 -6.78 -20.73
CA ILE A 329 4.62 -7.25 -21.47
C ILE A 329 4.25 -7.39 -22.94
N SER A 330 4.98 -6.71 -23.83
CA SER A 330 4.80 -6.86 -25.28
C SER A 330 5.63 -8.03 -25.82
N SER A 331 5.11 -8.72 -26.84
CA SER A 331 5.83 -9.77 -27.56
C SER A 331 6.08 -9.36 -29.01
N ARG A 332 7.34 -9.08 -29.38
CA ARG A 332 7.67 -8.53 -30.71
C ARG A 332 7.81 -9.59 -31.80
N TRP A 333 8.54 -10.66 -31.52
CA TRP A 333 8.93 -11.69 -32.51
C TRP A 333 8.23 -13.04 -32.30
N ASN A 334 7.06 -13.03 -31.67
CA ASN A 334 6.32 -14.26 -31.41
C ASN A 334 5.67 -14.81 -32.70
N THR A 335 6.10 -15.98 -33.14
CA THR A 335 5.55 -16.70 -34.30
C THR A 335 4.20 -17.37 -34.00
N GLN A 336 3.86 -17.59 -32.72
CA GLN A 336 2.59 -18.19 -32.28
C GLN A 336 1.45 -17.16 -32.14
N GLY A 337 1.75 -15.87 -32.26
CA GLY A 337 0.76 -14.81 -32.14
C GLY A 337 1.34 -13.57 -31.46
N LYS A 338 1.12 -12.41 -32.07
CA LYS A 338 1.55 -11.12 -31.51
C LYS A 338 0.59 -10.77 -30.39
N GLN A 339 1.11 -10.55 -29.19
CA GLN A 339 0.30 -10.39 -27.99
C GLN A 339 0.91 -9.38 -27.02
N ILE A 340 0.05 -8.79 -26.19
CA ILE A 340 0.45 -8.10 -24.97
C ILE A 340 -0.12 -8.89 -23.79
N THR A 341 0.75 -9.34 -22.90
CA THR A 341 0.34 -10.16 -21.74
C THR A 341 0.33 -9.30 -20.48
N LEU A 342 -0.82 -9.28 -19.79
CA LEU A 342 -0.97 -8.69 -18.47
C LEU A 342 -0.78 -9.78 -17.42
N ILE A 343 0.17 -9.61 -16.51
CA ILE A 343 0.48 -10.56 -15.45
C ILE A 343 0.20 -9.92 -14.09
N ASP A 344 -0.55 -10.62 -13.25
CA ASP A 344 -0.70 -10.30 -11.83
C ASP A 344 0.55 -10.77 -11.08
N LEU A 345 1.28 -9.82 -10.51
CA LEU A 345 2.51 -10.10 -9.76
C LEU A 345 2.24 -10.82 -8.44
N LYS A 346 1.11 -10.54 -7.78
CA LYS A 346 0.77 -11.16 -6.50
C LYS A 346 0.38 -12.63 -6.70
N GLY A 347 -0.47 -12.89 -7.67
CA GLY A 347 -0.89 -14.24 -8.05
C GLY A 347 0.09 -15.00 -8.95
N ARG A 348 1.17 -14.34 -9.44
CA ARG A 348 2.18 -14.90 -10.36
C ARG A 348 1.58 -15.60 -11.57
N ARG A 349 0.49 -15.04 -12.11
CA ARG A 349 -0.29 -15.66 -13.19
C ARG A 349 -0.69 -14.64 -14.24
N VAL A 350 -0.86 -15.13 -15.46
CA VAL A 350 -1.44 -14.35 -16.55
C VAL A 350 -2.86 -13.95 -16.15
N LYS A 351 -3.09 -12.64 -16.08
CA LYS A 351 -4.42 -12.05 -15.83
C LYS A 351 -5.21 -11.96 -17.13
N LYS A 352 -4.54 -11.54 -18.21
CA LYS A 352 -5.16 -11.33 -19.52
C LYS A 352 -4.12 -11.36 -20.63
N THR A 353 -4.52 -11.79 -21.82
CA THR A 353 -3.71 -11.69 -23.04
C THR A 353 -4.51 -10.88 -24.05
N LEU A 354 -3.87 -9.85 -24.60
CA LEU A 354 -4.48 -8.90 -25.52
C LEU A 354 -3.87 -9.06 -26.91
N SER A 355 -4.68 -8.85 -27.94
CA SER A 355 -4.26 -8.92 -29.35
C SER A 355 -4.02 -7.51 -29.89
N PRO A 356 -2.77 -7.01 -29.95
CA PRO A 356 -2.47 -5.64 -30.37
C PRO A 356 -2.73 -5.38 -31.87
N GLY A 357 -2.87 -6.42 -32.69
CA GLY A 357 -3.09 -6.29 -34.14
C GLY A 357 -1.82 -6.00 -34.96
N GLY A 358 -0.64 -6.21 -34.37
CA GLY A 358 0.66 -6.02 -35.04
C GLY A 358 1.85 -6.29 -34.13
N GLN A 359 3.07 -6.10 -34.63
CA GLN A 359 4.29 -6.29 -33.82
C GLN A 359 4.42 -5.10 -32.89
N THR A 360 4.62 -5.36 -31.61
CA THR A 360 4.61 -4.33 -30.57
C THR A 360 6.00 -4.13 -29.99
N ASP A 361 6.39 -2.87 -29.89
CA ASP A 361 7.71 -2.46 -29.42
C ASP A 361 7.57 -1.88 -28.01
N GLY A 362 7.77 -0.57 -27.88
CA GLY A 362 7.58 0.19 -26.65
C GLY A 362 6.15 0.10 -26.14
N ILE A 363 6.05 -0.04 -24.82
CA ILE A 363 4.80 0.01 -24.08
C ILE A 363 4.95 0.93 -22.88
N ALA A 364 3.85 1.57 -22.50
CA ALA A 364 3.74 2.34 -21.26
C ALA A 364 2.33 2.13 -20.70
N VAL A 365 2.17 2.27 -19.40
CA VAL A 365 0.86 2.14 -18.76
C VAL A 365 0.61 3.34 -17.87
N THR A 366 -0.62 3.82 -17.91
CA THR A 366 -1.23 4.74 -16.95
C THR A 366 -2.44 4.07 -16.32
N ASN A 367 -2.98 4.65 -15.24
CA ASN A 367 -4.14 4.19 -14.46
C ASN A 367 -4.90 3.00 -15.09
N ASN A 368 -5.69 3.28 -16.13
CA ASN A 368 -6.42 2.27 -16.91
C ASN A 368 -6.09 2.27 -18.41
N THR A 369 -5.06 2.98 -18.85
CA THR A 369 -4.74 3.06 -20.29
C THR A 369 -3.37 2.45 -20.56
N LEU A 370 -3.37 1.43 -21.41
CA LEU A 370 -2.16 0.83 -21.99
C LEU A 370 -1.81 1.58 -23.29
N LEU A 371 -0.64 2.19 -23.30
CA LEU A 371 -0.04 2.77 -24.49
C LEU A 371 0.91 1.76 -25.11
N TYR A 372 0.89 1.61 -26.43
CA TYR A 372 1.78 0.71 -27.13
C TYR A 372 2.01 1.15 -28.58
N HIS A 373 3.23 0.96 -29.07
CA HIS A 373 3.54 1.15 -30.47
C HIS A 373 3.29 -0.14 -31.27
N ILE A 374 2.76 -0.01 -32.49
CA ILE A 374 2.73 -1.08 -33.47
C ILE A 374 3.66 -0.75 -34.64
N TYR A 375 4.65 -1.60 -34.90
CA TYR A 375 5.59 -1.47 -36.02
C TYR A 375 4.88 -1.31 -37.37
N ASN A 376 5.34 -0.35 -38.18
CA ASN A 376 4.75 0.08 -39.46
C ASN A 376 3.31 0.63 -39.34
N LYS A 377 2.86 1.02 -38.14
CA LYS A 377 1.56 1.65 -37.91
C LYS A 377 1.73 2.84 -36.94
N SER A 378 1.03 2.84 -35.82
CA SER A 378 0.87 3.99 -34.94
C SER A 378 1.18 3.62 -33.50
N ILE A 379 1.30 4.66 -32.67
CA ILE A 379 1.14 4.53 -31.23
C ILE A 379 -0.36 4.52 -30.92
N ARG A 380 -0.79 3.56 -30.10
CA ARG A 380 -2.19 3.36 -29.70
C ARG A 380 -2.36 3.48 -28.20
N ALA A 381 -3.54 3.91 -27.81
CA ALA A 381 -4.06 3.80 -26.46
C ALA A 381 -5.18 2.75 -26.43
N MET A 382 -5.09 1.82 -25.49
CA MET A 382 -6.14 0.87 -25.17
C MET A 382 -6.62 1.08 -23.74
N ASP A 383 -7.92 1.26 -23.56
CA ASP A 383 -8.51 1.22 -22.22
C ASP A 383 -8.59 -0.23 -21.73
N LEU A 384 -8.06 -0.49 -20.54
CA LEU A 384 -7.96 -1.84 -19.99
C LEU A 384 -9.29 -2.36 -19.41
N THR A 385 -10.29 -1.50 -19.24
CA THR A 385 -11.62 -1.85 -18.69
C THR A 385 -12.57 -2.33 -19.79
N ASP A 386 -12.67 -1.58 -20.88
CA ASP A 386 -13.61 -1.86 -21.98
C ASP A 386 -12.94 -2.32 -23.28
N GLU A 387 -11.59 -2.35 -23.31
CA GLU A 387 -10.78 -2.72 -24.47
C GLU A 387 -10.96 -1.80 -25.69
N SER A 388 -11.53 -0.61 -25.50
CA SER A 388 -11.58 0.40 -26.56
C SER A 388 -10.17 0.82 -26.97
N ILE A 389 -9.95 0.92 -28.28
CA ILE A 389 -8.65 1.26 -28.86
C ILE A 389 -8.80 2.55 -29.66
N ARG A 390 -7.86 3.47 -29.46
CA ARG A 390 -7.71 4.67 -30.29
C ARG A 390 -6.27 4.84 -30.74
N ASP A 391 -6.08 5.30 -31.97
CA ASP A 391 -4.78 5.72 -32.46
C ASP A 391 -4.44 7.09 -31.84
N ILE A 392 -3.23 7.22 -31.28
CA ILE A 392 -2.68 8.51 -30.83
C ILE A 392 -1.99 9.19 -32.01
N THR A 393 -1.19 8.44 -32.77
CA THR A 393 -0.52 8.96 -33.95
C THR A 393 -1.21 8.44 -35.20
N THR A 394 -1.37 9.30 -36.20
CA THR A 394 -2.03 8.95 -37.48
C THR A 394 -1.03 8.52 -38.55
N GLU A 395 0.24 8.91 -38.40
CA GLU A 395 1.31 8.58 -39.34
C GLU A 395 1.85 7.16 -39.10
N ASN A 396 2.13 6.45 -40.20
CA ASN A 396 2.80 5.15 -40.15
C ASN A 396 4.28 5.33 -39.75
N MET A 397 4.67 4.66 -38.67
CA MET A 397 6.01 4.66 -38.09
C MET A 397 6.74 3.38 -38.49
N ASP A 398 7.60 3.48 -39.50
CA ASP A 398 8.35 2.36 -40.09
C ASP A 398 9.66 2.06 -39.37
N THR A 399 9.64 2.15 -38.05
CA THR A 399 10.83 2.05 -37.22
C THR A 399 10.49 1.55 -35.83
N GLU A 400 11.49 1.10 -35.10
CA GLU A 400 11.33 0.80 -33.68
C GLU A 400 11.06 2.09 -32.91
N ILE A 401 10.00 2.05 -32.12
CA ILE A 401 9.60 3.12 -31.22
C ILE A 401 9.56 2.58 -29.79
N ASN A 402 10.30 3.23 -28.89
CA ASN A 402 10.08 3.07 -27.46
C ASN A 402 9.28 4.27 -26.94
N ILE A 403 8.45 4.04 -25.93
CA ILE A 403 7.54 5.06 -25.42
C ILE A 403 7.65 5.17 -23.90
N THR A 404 7.42 6.36 -23.39
CA THR A 404 7.24 6.63 -21.96
C THR A 404 6.24 7.77 -21.80
N ILE A 405 5.63 7.91 -20.63
CA ILE A 405 4.62 8.94 -20.37
C ILE A 405 4.93 9.65 -19.06
N SER A 406 4.94 10.98 -18.99
CA SER A 406 5.01 11.69 -17.70
C SER A 406 3.94 12.78 -17.65
N GLY A 407 3.14 12.78 -16.59
CA GLY A 407 1.89 13.54 -16.52
C GLY A 407 0.99 13.23 -17.74
N HIS A 408 0.52 14.28 -18.41
CA HIS A 408 -0.30 14.18 -19.63
C HIS A 408 0.51 14.15 -20.94
N LYS A 409 1.84 14.00 -20.87
CA LYS A 409 2.72 14.02 -22.04
C LYS A 409 3.24 12.64 -22.37
N LEU A 410 3.14 12.27 -23.64
CA LEU A 410 3.74 11.09 -24.24
C LEU A 410 5.07 11.47 -24.88
N TYR A 411 6.11 10.71 -24.55
CA TYR A 411 7.42 10.82 -25.17
C TYR A 411 7.76 9.53 -25.89
N TYR A 412 8.34 9.64 -27.08
CA TYR A 412 8.76 8.47 -27.82
C TYR A 412 10.07 8.71 -28.57
N SER A 413 10.93 7.68 -28.57
CA SER A 413 12.18 7.66 -29.32
C SER A 413 11.99 6.95 -30.65
N SER A 414 12.61 7.47 -31.71
CA SER A 414 12.58 6.87 -33.03
C SER A 414 13.96 6.42 -33.47
N TYR A 415 14.13 5.09 -33.55
CA TYR A 415 15.41 4.46 -33.86
C TYR A 415 15.98 4.94 -35.21
N LYS A 416 15.20 4.79 -36.28
CA LYS A 416 15.63 5.11 -37.66
C LYS A 416 15.81 6.60 -37.91
N TYR A 417 15.01 7.44 -37.24
CA TYR A 417 15.00 8.88 -37.52
C TYR A 417 15.91 9.69 -36.59
N HIS A 418 16.56 9.04 -35.62
CA HIS A 418 17.44 9.69 -34.63
C HIS A 418 16.73 10.83 -33.87
N THR A 419 15.45 10.63 -33.55
CA THR A 419 14.61 11.66 -32.91
C THR A 419 13.99 11.21 -31.59
N VAL A 420 13.68 12.19 -30.76
CA VAL A 420 12.80 12.04 -29.60
C VAL A 420 11.67 13.05 -29.76
N VAL A 421 10.44 12.61 -29.59
CA VAL A 421 9.26 13.44 -29.80
C VAL A 421 8.44 13.51 -28.52
N CYS A 422 7.95 14.70 -28.20
CA CYS A 422 6.91 14.91 -27.20
C CYS A 422 5.59 15.26 -27.88
N CYS A 423 4.52 14.62 -27.43
CA CYS A 423 3.16 14.94 -27.83
C CYS A 423 2.20 14.81 -26.63
N ASP A 424 1.01 15.38 -26.76
CA ASP A 424 -0.09 15.05 -25.84
C ASP A 424 -0.65 13.64 -26.11
N LEU A 425 -1.66 13.24 -25.35
CA LEU A 425 -2.34 11.96 -25.54
C LEU A 425 -3.32 11.94 -26.72
N GLN A 426 -3.55 13.08 -27.37
CA GLN A 426 -4.35 13.24 -28.59
C GLN A 426 -3.47 13.17 -29.86
N GLY A 427 -2.14 13.14 -29.71
CA GLY A 427 -1.17 13.08 -30.80
C GLY A 427 -0.65 14.45 -31.24
N THR A 428 -1.04 15.55 -30.60
CA THR A 428 -0.55 16.89 -30.92
C THR A 428 0.91 16.99 -30.51
N LYS A 429 1.77 17.14 -31.51
CA LYS A 429 3.22 17.24 -31.33
C LYS A 429 3.59 18.58 -30.67
N GLN A 430 4.30 18.52 -29.55
CA GLN A 430 4.76 19.71 -28.82
C GLN A 430 6.19 20.09 -29.24
N TRP A 431 7.09 19.11 -29.31
CA TRP A 431 8.45 19.34 -29.78
C TRP A 431 9.08 18.07 -30.35
N THR A 432 10.14 18.24 -31.13
CA THR A 432 10.99 17.15 -31.62
C THR A 432 12.43 17.51 -31.36
N PHE A 433 13.12 16.66 -30.62
CA PHE A 433 14.56 16.73 -30.45
C PHE A 433 15.24 15.92 -31.55
N LYS A 434 16.09 16.58 -32.33
CA LYS A 434 16.94 15.95 -33.35
C LYS A 434 18.33 16.59 -33.35
N ASN A 435 19.32 15.86 -32.83
CA ASN A 435 20.71 16.26 -32.87
C ASN A 435 21.60 15.02 -33.00
N GLU A 436 21.93 14.67 -34.24
CA GLU A 436 22.72 13.46 -34.55
C GLU A 436 24.17 13.53 -34.05
N ASN A 437 24.67 14.71 -33.68
CA ASN A 437 25.99 14.81 -33.04
C ASN A 437 25.96 14.39 -31.57
N VAL A 438 24.77 14.33 -30.97
CA VAL A 438 24.57 14.04 -29.54
C VAL A 438 23.85 12.71 -29.34
N LEU A 439 22.83 12.41 -30.13
CA LEU A 439 22.00 11.22 -29.94
C LEU A 439 21.80 10.50 -31.27
N LYS A 440 22.25 9.25 -31.35
CA LYS A 440 22.08 8.41 -32.55
C LYS A 440 21.42 7.08 -32.22
N PHE A 441 20.48 6.67 -33.06
CA PHE A 441 19.71 5.43 -32.92
C PHE A 441 19.14 5.27 -31.50
N PRO A 442 18.25 6.19 -31.06
CA PRO A 442 17.75 6.17 -29.71
C PRO A 442 16.88 4.92 -29.47
N VAL A 443 17.05 4.28 -28.30
CA VAL A 443 16.37 3.03 -27.93
C VAL A 443 15.56 3.24 -26.65
N GLY A 444 16.10 2.88 -25.49
CA GLY A 444 15.42 3.02 -24.20
C GLY A 444 15.15 4.48 -23.87
N ILE A 445 13.92 4.75 -23.42
CA ILE A 445 13.43 6.08 -23.05
C ILE A 445 12.69 6.00 -21.72
N SER A 446 12.94 6.97 -20.85
CA SER A 446 12.21 7.12 -19.60
C SER A 446 12.10 8.60 -19.23
N ALA A 447 11.09 8.96 -18.44
CA ALA A 447 10.85 10.33 -18.02
C ALA A 447 10.66 10.39 -16.50
N ASP A 448 11.22 11.44 -15.89
CA ASP A 448 11.00 11.75 -14.48
C ASP A 448 9.70 12.54 -14.26
N ASN A 449 9.38 12.80 -12.99
CA ASN A 449 8.16 13.51 -12.60
C ASN A 449 8.17 15.00 -12.99
N ASP A 450 9.36 15.58 -13.25
CA ASP A 450 9.51 16.97 -13.71
C ASP A 450 9.38 17.08 -15.24
N GLY A 451 9.27 15.95 -15.94
CA GLY A 451 9.16 15.89 -17.38
C GLY A 451 10.50 15.90 -18.12
N ASN A 452 11.64 15.78 -17.42
CA ASN A 452 12.92 15.56 -18.09
C ASN A 452 12.93 14.15 -18.69
N VAL A 453 13.45 14.04 -19.90
CA VAL A 453 13.44 12.80 -20.68
C VAL A 453 14.85 12.28 -20.81
N TYR A 454 15.05 11.02 -20.45
CA TYR A 454 16.32 10.33 -20.45
C TYR A 454 16.29 9.29 -21.56
N VAL A 455 17.26 9.35 -22.47
CA VAL A 455 17.25 8.56 -23.70
C VAL A 455 18.61 7.92 -23.90
N VAL A 456 18.60 6.62 -24.19
CA VAL A 456 19.81 5.85 -24.53
C VAL A 456 20.06 5.98 -26.03
N GLY A 457 21.25 6.42 -26.40
CA GLY A 457 21.74 6.38 -27.77
C GLY A 457 22.51 5.09 -28.05
N PHE A 458 22.03 4.28 -29.00
CA PHE A 458 22.65 3.00 -29.34
C PHE A 458 24.01 3.17 -30.00
N GLU A 459 24.11 4.04 -30.99
CA GLU A 459 25.37 4.24 -31.73
C GLU A 459 26.21 5.37 -31.12
N SER A 460 25.58 6.33 -30.45
CA SER A 460 26.29 7.40 -29.74
C SER A 460 26.89 6.94 -28.41
N ASP A 461 26.66 5.70 -27.98
CA ASP A 461 27.19 5.11 -26.74
C ASP A 461 27.03 6.04 -25.52
N ASN A 462 25.83 6.63 -25.37
CA ASN A 462 25.54 7.58 -24.31
C ASN A 462 24.11 7.50 -23.77
N VAL A 463 23.89 8.16 -22.63
CA VAL A 463 22.57 8.49 -22.09
C VAL A 463 22.44 9.99 -22.07
N VAL A 464 21.41 10.52 -22.73
CA VAL A 464 21.16 11.96 -22.86
C VAL A 464 19.92 12.32 -22.06
N VAL A 465 20.00 13.36 -21.24
CA VAL A 465 18.82 13.99 -20.63
C VAL A 465 18.42 15.21 -21.45
N ILE A 466 17.11 15.36 -21.69
CA ILE A 466 16.48 16.43 -22.46
C ILE A 466 15.49 17.14 -21.53
N SER A 467 15.49 18.47 -21.55
CA SER A 467 14.59 19.28 -20.72
C SER A 467 13.11 19.12 -21.14
N PRO A 468 12.14 19.46 -20.27
CA PRO A 468 10.71 19.22 -20.55
C PRO A 468 10.17 20.00 -21.76
N ASP A 469 10.84 21.09 -22.14
CA ASP A 469 10.57 21.92 -23.31
C ASP A 469 11.34 21.50 -24.57
N GLY A 470 12.22 20.49 -24.47
CA GLY A 470 13.04 19.99 -25.58
C GLY A 470 14.21 20.90 -26.00
N GLN A 471 14.42 22.04 -25.33
CA GLN A 471 15.38 23.06 -25.78
C GLN A 471 16.81 22.81 -25.29
N LYS A 472 16.98 22.21 -24.11
CA LYS A 472 18.26 21.90 -23.52
C LYS A 472 18.49 20.41 -23.46
N HIS A 473 19.75 20.02 -23.52
CA HIS A 473 20.15 18.63 -23.34
C HIS A 473 21.51 18.55 -22.68
N ARG A 474 21.81 17.38 -22.10
CA ARG A 474 23.12 17.06 -21.54
C ARG A 474 23.42 15.58 -21.68
N GLU A 475 24.64 15.25 -22.04
CA GLU A 475 25.15 13.87 -21.93
C GLU A 475 25.35 13.54 -20.45
N LEU A 476 24.55 12.60 -19.96
CA LEU A 476 24.52 12.20 -18.57
C LEU A 476 25.54 11.10 -18.28
N LEU A 477 25.66 10.16 -19.21
CA LEU A 477 26.62 9.05 -19.17
C LEU A 477 27.16 8.80 -20.59
N THR A 478 28.39 8.34 -20.68
CA THR A 478 29.10 8.07 -21.93
C THR A 478 29.83 6.72 -21.85
N LYS A 479 30.43 6.28 -22.96
CA LYS A 479 31.33 5.12 -23.00
C LYS A 479 32.44 5.15 -21.92
N ARG A 480 32.92 6.34 -21.53
CA ARG A 480 33.96 6.49 -20.48
C ARG A 480 33.48 6.07 -19.10
N ASP A 481 32.17 6.09 -18.88
CA ASP A 481 31.51 5.67 -17.64
C ASP A 481 31.28 4.14 -17.60
N GLY A 482 31.87 3.38 -18.54
CA GLY A 482 31.79 1.93 -18.60
C GLY A 482 30.54 1.40 -19.31
N LEU A 483 29.87 2.26 -20.08
CA LEU A 483 28.73 1.90 -20.91
C LEU A 483 29.18 1.17 -22.19
N ASP A 484 28.70 -0.06 -22.38
CA ASP A 484 28.86 -0.86 -23.60
C ASP A 484 27.44 -1.19 -24.11
N ILE A 485 26.92 -0.38 -25.04
CA ILE A 485 25.47 -0.09 -25.04
C ILE A 485 24.65 -0.93 -26.05
N HIS A 486 23.86 -1.83 -25.48
CA HIS A 486 22.64 -2.39 -26.08
C HIS A 486 21.46 -2.32 -25.08
N VAL A 487 21.33 -1.18 -24.38
CA VAL A 487 20.65 -1.08 -23.09
C VAL A 487 19.24 -0.49 -23.20
N GLN A 488 18.33 -1.02 -22.37
CA GLN A 488 17.04 -0.40 -22.06
C GLN A 488 17.15 0.44 -20.79
N LEU A 489 16.49 1.61 -20.77
CA LEU A 489 16.45 2.50 -19.61
C LEU A 489 15.07 2.49 -18.98
N THR A 490 15.03 2.50 -17.65
CA THR A 490 13.80 2.69 -16.87
C THR A 490 14.13 3.52 -15.62
N LEU A 491 13.20 4.36 -15.19
CA LEU A 491 13.31 5.16 -13.98
C LEU A 491 12.25 4.71 -12.99
N GLU A 492 12.63 4.67 -11.71
CA GLU A 492 11.68 4.48 -10.62
C GLU A 492 10.96 5.82 -10.38
N ARG A 493 9.65 5.84 -10.56
CA ARG A 493 8.84 6.96 -10.09
C ARG A 493 8.58 6.77 -8.62
N LYS A 494 9.50 7.27 -7.79
CA LYS A 494 9.15 7.48 -6.39
C LYS A 494 8.15 8.62 -6.36
N LEU A 495 6.89 8.31 -6.02
CA LEU A 495 6.02 9.29 -5.40
C LEU A 495 6.77 9.73 -4.16
N ILE A 496 7.35 10.92 -4.19
CA ILE A 496 8.06 11.45 -3.03
C ILE A 496 6.97 11.74 -2.00
N SER A 497 6.75 10.80 -1.09
CA SER A 497 6.01 11.03 0.14
C SER A 497 6.89 11.93 1.00
N TYR A 498 6.65 13.24 0.91
CA TYR A 498 7.09 14.18 1.93
C TYR A 498 6.18 14.07 3.16
#